data_AF-A0A7C5MJV3-F1
#
_entry.id   AF-A0A7C5MJV3-F1
#
_cell.length_a   1.000
_cell.length_b   1.000
_cell.length_c   1.000
_cell.angle_alpha   90.00
_cell.angle_beta   90.00
_cell.angle_gamma   90.00
#
_symmetry.space_group_name_H-M   'P 1'
#
loop_
_entity.id
_entity.type
_entity.pdbx_description
1 polymer ?
#
loop_
_entity_poly.entity_id
_entity_poly.type
_entity_poly.pdbx_seq_one_letter_code
_entity_poly.pdbx_strand_id
1 'polypeptide(L)'
;MHRLWILLSLAALFPGLLWGEETNDFYDQSPFKELGKPVLEITGEISSPGIINLSSLPLHRVITRESELKNGQVSFKGAYRYQGYSLFDILNHYMPRKKNAQEFSPPLDLLVAVENNEGDSVVLSWGEIFYPAAENRIIIGIRVSPVIPIITKETW
;
A
#
# COMPACT_ATOMS: atom_id res chain seq x y z
N MET A 1 44.67 -56.22 4.08
CA MET A 1 45.15 -54.86 4.42
C MET A 1 44.21 -53.86 3.77
N HIS A 2 43.62 -53.00 4.61
CA HIS A 2 42.61 -52.00 4.27
C HIS A 2 43.13 -50.90 3.33
N ARG A 3 42.21 -50.32 2.53
CA ARG A 3 41.98 -48.86 2.46
C ARG A 3 40.68 -48.55 1.70
N LEU A 4 39.65 -48.21 2.47
CA LEU A 4 38.40 -47.61 2.04
C LEU A 4 38.64 -46.10 1.92
N TRP A 5 38.41 -45.52 0.74
CA TRP A 5 38.44 -44.07 0.56
C TRP A 5 37.03 -43.53 0.75
N ILE A 6 36.75 -42.97 1.92
CA ILE A 6 35.54 -42.15 2.14
C ILE A 6 35.92 -40.74 1.68
N LEU A 7 35.42 -40.36 0.50
CA LEU A 7 35.37 -38.95 0.10
C LEU A 7 34.25 -38.29 0.90
N LEU A 8 34.63 -37.62 1.99
CA LEU A 8 33.76 -36.65 2.65
C LEU A 8 33.59 -35.47 1.69
N SER A 9 32.51 -35.47 0.90
CA SER A 9 32.09 -34.29 0.18
C SER A 9 31.65 -33.26 1.21
N LEU A 10 32.50 -32.28 1.46
CA LEU A 10 32.21 -31.08 2.23
C LEU A 10 31.06 -30.37 1.50
N ALA A 11 29.82 -30.55 1.97
CA ALA A 11 28.72 -29.70 1.57
C ALA A 11 29.06 -28.30 2.09
N ALA A 12 29.63 -27.48 1.21
CA ALA A 12 29.78 -26.05 1.45
C ALA A 12 28.37 -25.49 1.62
N LEU A 13 27.97 -25.30 2.88
CA LEU A 13 26.94 -24.36 3.27
C LEU A 13 27.37 -23.00 2.70
N PHE A 14 26.83 -22.63 1.55
CA PHE A 14 26.79 -21.25 1.10
C PHE A 14 25.53 -20.62 1.68
N PRO A 15 25.61 -19.88 2.79
CA PRO A 15 24.52 -18.99 3.16
C PRO A 15 24.58 -17.78 2.23
N GLY A 16 23.48 -17.52 1.53
CA GLY A 16 23.23 -16.20 0.95
C GLY A 16 23.85 -15.96 -0.41
N LEU A 17 23.12 -16.37 -1.45
CA LEU A 17 22.87 -15.47 -2.56
C LEU A 17 21.38 -15.63 -2.87
N LEU A 18 20.55 -14.79 -2.24
CA LEU A 18 19.19 -14.58 -2.71
C LEU A 18 19.34 -13.97 -4.11
N TRP A 19 19.16 -14.78 -5.14
CA TRP A 19 19.06 -14.26 -6.50
C TRP A 19 17.79 -13.42 -6.49
N GLY A 20 17.93 -12.09 -6.54
CA GLY A 20 16.79 -11.23 -6.85
C GLY A 20 16.20 -11.73 -8.16
N GLU A 21 14.88 -11.99 -8.18
CA GLU A 21 14.22 -12.47 -9.39
C GLU A 21 14.62 -11.55 -10.56
N GLU A 22 15.09 -12.13 -11.67
CA GLU A 22 15.36 -11.35 -12.89
C GLU A 22 14.02 -10.86 -13.44
N THR A 23 13.59 -9.69 -12.96
CA THR A 23 12.36 -9.04 -13.42
C THR A 23 12.70 -8.06 -14.55
N ASN A 24 11.79 -7.93 -15.52
CA ASN A 24 11.87 -6.89 -16.56
C ASN A 24 11.62 -5.48 -15.99
N ASP A 25 11.18 -5.37 -14.73
CA ASP A 25 11.02 -4.10 -14.05
C ASP A 25 12.33 -3.70 -13.38
N PHE A 26 13.14 -2.97 -14.16
CA PHE A 26 14.40 -2.39 -13.74
C PHE A 26 14.28 -1.40 -12.57
N TYR A 27 13.06 -1.00 -12.18
CA TYR A 27 12.79 -0.10 -11.08
C TYR A 27 12.28 -0.83 -9.81
N ASP A 28 12.09 -2.15 -9.88
CA ASP A 28 11.60 -3.04 -8.81
C ASP A 28 12.73 -3.80 -8.10
N GLN A 29 13.82 -3.11 -7.79
CA GLN A 29 14.99 -3.75 -7.18
C GLN A 29 15.19 -3.38 -5.70
N SER A 30 14.51 -2.34 -5.24
CA SER A 30 14.61 -1.86 -3.86
C SER A 30 13.68 -2.67 -2.94
N PRO A 31 14.17 -3.10 -1.75
CA PRO A 31 13.32 -3.79 -0.78
C PRO A 31 12.27 -2.83 -0.21
N PHE A 32 11.11 -3.37 0.14
CA PHE A 32 10.08 -2.62 0.84
C PHE A 32 10.47 -2.39 2.31
N LYS A 33 10.25 -1.15 2.77
CA LYS A 33 10.20 -0.78 4.18
C LYS A 33 8.75 -0.81 4.65
N GLU A 34 8.51 -1.52 5.75
CA GLU A 34 7.19 -1.56 6.39
C GLU A 34 6.87 -0.21 7.07
N LEU A 35 5.63 0.26 6.89
CA LEU A 35 5.09 1.48 7.49
C LEU A 35 4.24 1.19 8.72
N GLY A 36 3.70 -0.02 8.82
CA GLY A 36 2.88 -0.47 9.95
C GLY A 36 1.78 -1.44 9.52
N LYS A 37 1.07 -1.98 10.52
CA LYS A 37 -0.10 -2.86 10.33
C LYS A 37 -1.33 -2.16 10.91
N PRO A 38 -2.07 -1.40 10.11
CA PRO A 38 -3.20 -0.65 10.61
C PRO A 38 -4.34 -1.59 11.02
N VAL A 39 -5.04 -1.23 12.09
CA VAL A 39 -6.36 -1.77 12.42
C VAL A 39 -7.36 -0.70 12.04
N LEU A 40 -8.30 -1.01 11.15
CA LEU A 40 -9.28 -0.05 10.65
C LEU A 40 -10.66 -0.39 11.20
N GLU A 41 -11.28 0.58 11.85
CA GLU A 41 -12.68 0.56 12.21
C GLU A 41 -13.46 1.41 11.21
N ILE A 42 -14.50 0.83 10.61
CA ILE A 42 -15.36 1.53 9.66
C ILE A 42 -16.67 1.88 10.37
N THR A 43 -16.99 3.17 10.41
CA THR A 43 -18.14 3.73 11.13
C THR A 43 -18.94 4.69 10.23
N GLY A 44 -19.90 5.42 10.82
CA GLY A 44 -20.70 6.41 10.12
C GLY A 44 -22.03 5.88 9.60
N GLU A 45 -22.47 6.40 8.45
CA GLU A 45 -23.76 6.09 7.84
C GLU A 45 -23.72 4.79 7.03
N ILE A 46 -23.52 3.66 7.72
CA ILE A 46 -23.41 2.32 7.14
C ILE A 46 -24.27 1.31 7.91
N SER A 47 -24.65 0.23 7.25
CA SER A 47 -25.55 -0.78 7.84
C SER A 47 -24.90 -1.63 8.95
N SER A 48 -23.58 -1.82 8.90
CA SER A 48 -22.86 -2.71 9.84
C SER A 48 -21.47 -2.15 10.11
N PRO A 49 -21.33 -1.21 11.07
CA PRO A 49 -20.03 -0.71 11.52
C PRO A 49 -19.18 -1.82 12.15
N GLY A 50 -17.87 -1.65 12.10
CA GLY A 50 -16.94 -2.53 12.82
C GLY A 50 -15.56 -2.60 12.19
N ILE A 51 -14.73 -3.46 12.78
CA ILE A 51 -13.34 -3.67 12.38
C ILE A 51 -13.30 -4.57 11.13
N ILE A 52 -12.61 -4.12 10.08
CA ILE A 52 -12.38 -4.93 8.88
C ILE A 52 -11.18 -5.85 9.04
N ASN A 53 -11.30 -7.09 8.58
CA ASN A 53 -10.15 -7.98 8.40
C ASN A 53 -9.44 -7.64 7.09
N LEU A 54 -8.35 -6.87 7.18
CA LEU A 54 -7.56 -6.50 5.99
C LEU A 54 -6.83 -7.68 5.35
N SER A 55 -6.52 -8.74 6.10
CA SER A 55 -5.71 -9.85 5.59
C SER A 55 -6.40 -10.68 4.51
N SER A 56 -7.72 -10.52 4.35
CA SER A 56 -8.50 -11.14 3.28
C SER A 56 -8.56 -10.32 2.00
N LEU A 57 -8.04 -9.08 2.01
CA LEU A 57 -8.08 -8.17 0.86
C LEU A 57 -6.78 -8.25 0.05
N PRO A 58 -6.86 -8.03 -1.28
CA PRO A 58 -5.67 -7.98 -2.11
C PRO A 58 -4.83 -6.72 -1.81
N LEU A 59 -3.51 -6.84 -2.00
CA LEU A 59 -2.60 -5.71 -1.91
C LEU A 59 -2.42 -5.05 -3.28
N HIS A 60 -2.60 -3.73 -3.31
CA HIS A 60 -2.43 -2.91 -4.51
C HIS A 60 -1.17 -2.06 -4.42
N ARG A 61 -0.58 -1.78 -5.59
CA ARG A 61 0.65 -0.99 -5.72
C ARG A 61 0.34 0.33 -6.40
N VAL A 62 0.83 1.42 -5.83
CA VAL A 62 0.69 2.79 -6.37
C VAL A 62 2.07 3.44 -6.38
N ILE A 63 2.46 3.97 -7.54
CA ILE A 63 3.68 4.77 -7.66
C ILE A 63 3.30 6.25 -7.57
N THR A 64 3.93 6.98 -6.66
CA THR A 64 3.73 8.41 -6.44
C THR A 64 5.05 9.17 -6.48
N ARG A 65 4.96 10.47 -6.77
CA ARG A 65 6.09 11.41 -6.68
C ARG A 65 5.82 12.31 -5.50
N GLU A 66 6.68 12.25 -4.50
CA GLU A 66 6.54 13.07 -3.31
C GLU A 66 7.23 14.41 -3.48
N SER A 67 6.58 15.44 -2.93
CA SER A 67 7.14 16.78 -2.82
C SER A 67 6.90 17.29 -1.40
N GLU A 68 7.81 18.13 -0.92
CA GLU A 68 7.68 18.83 0.36
C GLU A 68 7.50 20.32 0.10
N LEU A 69 6.51 20.93 0.76
CA LEU A 69 6.30 22.37 0.78
C LEU A 69 6.96 22.96 2.03
N LYS A 70 8.01 23.77 1.85
CA LYS A 70 8.68 24.51 2.93
C LYS A 70 8.80 25.97 2.55
N ASN A 71 8.31 26.86 3.43
CA ASN A 71 8.38 28.32 3.24
C ASN A 71 7.83 28.79 1.87
N GLY A 72 6.76 28.16 1.38
CA GLY A 72 6.17 28.47 0.08
C GLY A 72 6.90 27.89 -1.14
N GLN A 73 8.02 27.18 -0.93
CA GLN A 73 8.77 26.52 -1.98
C GLN A 73 8.49 25.01 -1.99
N VAL A 74 8.15 24.48 -3.16
CA VAL A 74 7.96 23.04 -3.40
C VAL A 74 9.29 22.44 -3.80
N SER A 75 9.69 21.36 -3.13
CA SER A 75 10.90 20.58 -3.45
C SER A 75 10.54 19.12 -3.69
N PHE A 76 11.04 18.55 -4.79
CA PHE A 76 10.88 17.13 -5.08
C PHE A 76 11.66 16.29 -4.06
N LYS A 77 11.02 15.24 -3.52
CA LYS A 77 11.61 14.33 -2.55
C LYS A 77 12.06 13.01 -3.15
N GLY A 78 11.29 12.49 -4.11
CA GLY A 78 11.56 11.19 -4.68
C GLY A 78 10.31 10.59 -5.33
N ALA A 79 10.52 9.50 -6.05
CA ALA A 79 9.45 8.64 -6.52
C ALA A 79 9.41 7.39 -5.63
N TYR A 80 8.22 7.02 -5.21
CA TYR A 80 8.00 5.94 -4.26
C TYR A 80 6.89 5.04 -4.75
N ARG A 81 7.05 3.75 -4.48
CA ARG A 81 6.04 2.73 -4.68
C ARG A 81 5.50 2.32 -3.34
N TYR A 82 4.24 2.65 -3.13
CA TYR A 82 3.47 2.22 -1.98
C TYR A 82 2.74 0.94 -2.29
N GLN A 83 2.60 0.09 -1.28
CA GLN A 83 1.72 -1.06 -1.33
C GLN A 83 0.81 -1.08 -0.11
N GLY A 84 -0.47 -1.40 -0.32
CA GLY A 84 -1.49 -1.29 0.71
C GLY A 84 -2.84 -1.85 0.28
N TYR A 85 -3.82 -1.68 1.15
CA TYR A 85 -5.20 -2.09 0.90
C TYR A 85 -5.97 -0.94 0.28
N SER A 86 -6.74 -1.19 -0.79
CA SER A 86 -7.49 -0.12 -1.43
C SER A 86 -8.72 0.29 -0.60
N LEU A 87 -9.00 1.59 -0.56
CA LEU A 87 -10.29 2.08 -0.07
C LEU A 87 -11.47 1.53 -0.88
N PHE A 88 -11.30 1.30 -2.19
CA PHE A 88 -12.34 0.70 -3.02
C PHE A 88 -12.70 -0.71 -2.53
N ASP A 89 -11.70 -1.58 -2.38
CA ASP A 89 -11.90 -2.93 -1.86
C ASP A 89 -12.49 -2.92 -0.45
N ILE A 90 -11.94 -2.09 0.44
CA ILE A 90 -12.40 -1.97 1.83
C ILE A 90 -13.88 -1.60 1.86
N LEU A 91 -14.27 -0.54 1.14
CA LEU A 91 -15.63 0.01 1.20
C LEU A 91 -16.65 -0.83 0.44
N ASN A 92 -16.24 -1.67 -0.52
CA ASN A 92 -17.14 -2.64 -1.16
C ASN A 92 -17.78 -3.63 -0.18
N HIS A 93 -17.18 -3.82 1.01
CA HIS A 93 -17.76 -4.64 2.07
C HIS A 93 -18.83 -3.93 2.92
N TYR A 94 -19.00 -2.61 2.77
CA TYR A 94 -19.87 -1.81 3.61
C TYR A 94 -20.99 -1.15 2.79
N MET A 95 -22.23 -1.44 3.17
CA MET A 95 -23.40 -0.87 2.51
C MET A 95 -23.82 0.46 3.17
N PRO A 96 -23.80 1.59 2.44
CA PRO A 96 -24.25 2.88 2.96
C PRO A 96 -25.69 2.82 3.46
N ARG A 97 -25.97 3.52 4.56
CA ARG A 97 -27.30 3.69 5.16
C ARG A 97 -27.43 5.09 5.74
N LYS A 98 -27.88 6.01 4.89
CA LYS A 98 -28.03 7.43 5.21
C LYS A 98 -29.20 7.67 6.14
N LYS A 99 -29.02 8.53 7.15
CA LYS A 99 -30.11 8.91 8.06
C LYS A 99 -31.14 9.80 7.37
N ASN A 100 -30.72 10.58 6.37
CA ASN A 100 -31.54 11.53 5.61
C ASN A 100 -31.80 11.07 4.16
N ALA A 101 -31.88 9.76 3.92
CA ALA A 101 -32.03 9.18 2.58
C ALA A 101 -33.24 9.73 1.78
N GLN A 102 -34.27 10.25 2.46
CA GLN A 102 -35.44 10.87 1.84
C GLN A 102 -35.13 12.23 1.18
N GLU A 103 -34.18 12.98 1.73
CA GLU A 103 -33.76 14.29 1.23
C GLU A 103 -32.57 14.16 0.27
N PHE A 104 -31.71 13.18 0.55
CA PHE A 104 -30.45 12.95 -0.14
C PHE A 104 -30.34 11.47 -0.52
N SER A 105 -30.95 11.10 -1.65
CA SER A 105 -31.00 9.71 -2.10
C SER A 105 -29.77 9.22 -2.89
N PRO A 106 -29.10 10.03 -3.74
CA PRO A 106 -27.96 9.55 -4.50
C PRO A 106 -26.80 9.11 -3.59
N PRO A 107 -25.94 8.17 -4.03
CA PRO A 107 -24.73 7.81 -3.27
C PRO A 107 -23.56 8.78 -3.50
N LEU A 108 -23.63 9.62 -4.54
CA LEU A 108 -22.53 10.54 -4.93
C LEU A 108 -22.31 11.69 -3.94
N ASP A 109 -23.25 11.95 -3.05
CA ASP A 109 -23.15 12.97 -2.00
C ASP A 109 -22.51 12.43 -0.71
N LEU A 110 -22.07 11.17 -0.71
CA LEU A 110 -21.33 10.59 0.39
C LEU A 110 -19.88 11.08 0.36
N LEU A 111 -19.35 11.32 1.56
CA LEU A 111 -17.94 11.61 1.81
C LEU A 111 -17.36 10.52 2.70
N VAL A 112 -16.11 10.19 2.48
CA VAL A 112 -15.34 9.26 3.31
C VAL A 112 -14.24 10.06 4.00
N ALA A 113 -14.33 10.17 5.32
CA ALA A 113 -13.25 10.68 6.15
C ALA A 113 -12.35 9.52 6.59
N VAL A 114 -11.05 9.66 6.35
CA VAL A 114 -10.02 8.77 6.87
C VAL A 114 -9.26 9.54 7.93
N GLU A 115 -9.28 9.05 9.17
CA GLU A 115 -8.70 9.73 10.33
C GLU A 115 -7.69 8.81 11.01
N ASN A 116 -6.59 9.39 11.52
CA ASN A 116 -5.62 8.67 12.36
C ASN A 116 -5.83 8.99 13.85
N ASN A 117 -5.08 8.31 14.72
CA ASN A 117 -5.11 8.52 16.16
C ASN A 117 -4.43 9.83 16.63
N GLU A 118 -3.74 10.53 15.74
CA GLU A 118 -3.13 11.84 15.98
C GLU A 118 -4.09 13.00 15.64
N GLY A 119 -5.26 12.68 15.06
CA GLY A 119 -6.28 13.65 14.65
C GLY A 119 -6.08 14.20 13.23
N ASP A 120 -5.09 13.71 12.49
CA ASP A 120 -4.97 14.01 11.06
C ASP A 120 -6.09 13.33 10.30
N SER A 121 -6.62 14.04 9.30
CA SER A 121 -7.70 13.52 8.47
C SER A 121 -7.56 13.93 7.01
N VAL A 122 -8.12 13.09 6.15
CA VAL A 122 -8.39 13.41 4.76
C VAL A 122 -9.83 13.04 4.43
N VAL A 123 -10.50 13.91 3.68
CA VAL A 123 -11.87 13.68 3.22
C VAL A 123 -11.84 13.46 1.71
N LEU A 124 -12.46 12.37 1.27
CA LEU A 124 -12.54 11.95 -0.12
C LEU A 124 -14.01 11.87 -0.52
N SER A 125 -14.32 12.26 -1.75
CA SER A 125 -15.65 12.06 -2.31
C SER A 125 -15.89 10.60 -2.69
N TRP A 126 -17.15 10.16 -2.62
CA TRP A 126 -17.54 8.83 -3.11
C TRP A 126 -17.14 8.59 -4.56
N GLY A 127 -17.21 9.64 -5.39
CA GLY A 127 -16.81 9.60 -6.81
C GLY A 127 -15.32 9.38 -7.02
N GLU A 128 -14.45 9.95 -6.18
CA GLU A 128 -12.99 9.70 -6.26
C GLU A 128 -12.64 8.23 -6.00
N ILE A 129 -13.45 7.55 -5.18
CA ILE A 129 -13.21 6.15 -4.82
C ILE A 129 -13.86 5.19 -5.82
N PHE A 130 -15.13 5.41 -6.19
CA PHE A 130 -15.94 4.48 -6.98
C PHE A 130 -16.13 4.85 -8.45
N TYR A 131 -15.75 6.06 -8.86
CA TYR A 131 -15.80 6.50 -10.25
C TYR A 131 -14.43 7.01 -10.81
N PRO A 132 -13.29 6.39 -10.46
CA PRO A 132 -12.01 6.78 -11.06
C PRO A 132 -11.83 6.14 -12.44
N ALA A 133 -10.97 6.76 -13.27
CA ALA A 133 -10.52 6.13 -14.52
C ALA A 133 -9.70 4.84 -14.30
N ALA A 134 -9.17 4.66 -13.08
CA ALA A 134 -8.46 3.47 -12.67
C ALA A 134 -8.74 3.22 -11.17
N GLU A 135 -9.38 2.09 -10.90
CA GLU A 135 -9.70 1.62 -9.55
C GLU A 135 -8.42 1.35 -8.73
N ASN A 136 -8.58 1.21 -7.42
CA ASN A 136 -7.53 0.79 -6.50
C ASN A 136 -6.31 1.72 -6.36
N ARG A 137 -6.44 2.98 -6.79
CA ARG A 137 -5.36 3.99 -6.69
C ARG A 137 -5.30 4.72 -5.35
N ILE A 138 -6.37 4.71 -4.58
CA ILE A 138 -6.40 5.24 -3.23
C ILE A 138 -6.24 4.06 -2.26
N ILE A 139 -5.13 4.05 -1.53
CA ILE A 139 -4.73 2.94 -0.67
C ILE A 139 -4.37 3.41 0.73
N ILE A 140 -4.60 2.54 1.72
CA ILE A 140 -3.97 2.60 3.03
C ILE A 140 -2.63 1.89 2.92
N GLY A 141 -1.56 2.67 2.75
CA GLY A 141 -0.20 2.16 2.56
C GLY A 141 0.34 1.45 3.80
N ILE A 142 0.80 0.21 3.65
CA ILE A 142 1.41 -0.59 4.73
C ILE A 142 2.92 -0.76 4.56
N ARG A 143 3.43 -0.55 3.34
CA ARG A 143 4.85 -0.60 3.03
C ARG A 143 5.20 0.28 1.83
N VAL A 144 6.45 0.71 1.76
CA VAL A 144 6.96 1.63 0.73
C VAL A 144 8.34 1.19 0.24
N SER A 145 8.63 1.42 -1.03
CA SER A 145 9.95 1.23 -1.64
C SER A 145 10.29 2.44 -2.50
N PRO A 146 11.51 2.99 -2.44
CA PRO A 146 11.93 4.02 -3.37
C PRO A 146 12.02 3.44 -4.79
N VAL A 147 11.70 4.28 -5.77
CA VAL A 147 11.86 3.99 -7.20
C VAL A 147 13.17 4.64 -7.64
N ILE A 148 14.23 3.84 -7.74
CA ILE A 148 15.58 4.32 -8.08
C ILE A 148 15.85 4.05 -9.56
N PRO A 149 16.14 5.07 -10.38
CA PRO A 149 16.62 4.84 -11.73
C PRO A 149 18.02 4.22 -11.67
N ILE A 150 18.22 3.04 -12.28
CA ILE A 150 19.51 2.31 -12.29
C ILE A 150 20.72 3.19 -12.68
N ILE A 151 20.49 4.26 -13.45
CA ILE A 151 21.53 5.14 -13.97
C ILE A 151 22.18 6.01 -12.87
N THR A 152 21.49 6.35 -11.78
CA THR A 152 21.99 7.38 -10.84
C THR A 152 22.97 6.86 -9.80
N LYS A 153 23.07 5.53 -9.58
CA LYS A 153 23.90 4.89 -8.52
C LYS A 153 23.67 5.47 -7.11
N GLU A 154 22.58 6.18 -6.88
CA GLU A 154 22.28 6.76 -5.57
C GLU A 154 21.73 5.67 -4.64
N THR A 155 22.37 5.51 -3.49
CA THR A 155 21.89 4.67 -2.39
C THR A 155 21.28 5.56 -1.32
N TRP A 156 20.01 5.33 -1.00
CA TRP A 156 19.26 5.98 0.09
C TRP A 156 19.11 5.05 1.27
#